data_AF-A0A397F743-F1
#
_entry.id   AF-A0A397F743-F1
#
_cell.length_a   1.000
_cell.length_b   1.000
_cell.length_c   1.000
_cell.angle_alpha   90.00
_cell.angle_beta   90.00
_cell.angle_gamma   90.00
#
_symmetry.space_group_name_H-M   'P 1'
#
loop_
_entity.id
_entity.type
_entity.pdbx_description
1 polymer ?
#
loop_
_entity_poly.entity_id
_entity_poly.type
_entity_poly.pdbx_seq_one_letter_code
_entity_poly.pdbx_strand_id
1 'polypeptide(L)'
;MEPPAKKPRVLRTHASTWPRTPLPPLNAAEHDIRFQWIDIGMYDGEPLAVNPYSRTQPIPGPRTGSSSIIRLTGVTEDGHSIMAHIHGFVPYFYASCPDGLKTSDCNTVREALDAAVKKNSSDAPAVQLVEIVEDKMSLYGYQFDKKVRLIKVYLSLPNFVPKLRTALESGITIPGFGTRSYQTYESNVPYILRFMIDQEIQGCNWVELPAATYRFRTPDKQMSLCQMEVDIVYLNMVSHAPVGVWGKLAPLRILSFDIECMGRTGQFPDADKDPVIQIANVVWEQGAEHPVARNVFVLGTCKPIVGAHVMEFESEGDMLEAWAAFVRQVDPDILTGYNIDNFDRLSSNVDTISVVHKVFGALSVTPAFLPFLLRGGTADDASLSMFSNGMT
;
A
#
# COMPACT_ATOMS: atom_id res chain seq x y z
N MET A 1 28.65 -13.60 -47.66
CA MET A 1 27.18 -13.54 -47.48
C MET A 1 26.91 -12.34 -46.59
N GLU A 2 26.33 -11.28 -47.14
CA GLU A 2 25.87 -10.16 -46.32
C GLU A 2 24.77 -10.64 -45.36
N PRO A 3 24.73 -10.12 -44.12
CA PRO A 3 23.63 -10.40 -43.22
C PRO A 3 22.34 -9.81 -43.81
N PRO A 4 21.19 -10.49 -43.66
CA PRO A 4 19.93 -10.00 -44.22
C PRO A 4 19.58 -8.65 -43.58
N ALA A 5 19.22 -7.68 -44.43
CA ALA A 5 18.75 -6.37 -44.00
C ALA A 5 17.59 -6.55 -43.00
N LYS A 6 17.75 -5.99 -41.79
CA LYS A 6 16.67 -5.93 -40.79
C LYS A 6 15.48 -5.20 -41.43
N LYS A 7 14.37 -5.90 -41.63
CA LYS A 7 13.12 -5.27 -42.06
C LYS A 7 12.74 -4.19 -41.04
N PRO A 8 12.40 -2.95 -41.46
CA PRO A 8 11.93 -1.94 -40.52
C PRO A 8 10.63 -2.45 -39.90
N ARG A 9 10.67 -2.71 -38.59
CA ARG A 9 9.50 -3.14 -37.83
C ARG A 9 8.70 -1.87 -37.50
N VAL A 10 7.48 -1.80 -38.04
CA VAL A 10 6.57 -0.66 -37.83
C VAL A 10 6.21 -0.59 -36.35
N LEU A 11 6.54 0.53 -35.69
CA LEU A 11 6.02 0.88 -34.37
C LEU A 11 4.49 0.96 -34.46
N ARG A 12 3.80 -0.02 -33.89
CA ARG A 12 2.34 -0.03 -33.81
C ARG A 12 1.92 0.63 -32.50
N THR A 13 1.81 1.95 -32.49
CA THR A 13 1.20 2.71 -31.39
C THR A 13 -0.31 2.81 -31.65
N HIS A 14 -1.06 1.74 -31.34
CA HIS A 14 -2.51 1.71 -31.48
C HIS A 14 -3.15 1.47 -30.12
N ALA A 15 -4.39 1.93 -29.92
CA ALA A 15 -5.12 1.75 -28.65
C ALA A 15 -5.22 0.26 -28.20
N SER A 16 -5.16 -0.68 -29.16
CA SER A 16 -5.17 -2.11 -28.89
C SER A 16 -3.95 -2.65 -28.13
N THR A 17 -2.85 -1.90 -28.02
CA THR A 17 -1.65 -2.32 -27.29
C THR A 17 -1.56 -1.75 -25.87
N TRP A 18 -2.52 -0.94 -25.44
CA TRP A 18 -2.49 -0.31 -24.12
C TRP A 18 -2.79 -1.26 -22.97
N PRO A 19 -3.81 -2.13 -23.04
CA PRO A 19 -4.12 -3.03 -21.92
C PRO A 19 -2.98 -3.99 -21.60
N ARG A 20 -2.92 -4.45 -20.35
CA ARG A 20 -2.08 -5.60 -19.97
C ARG A 20 -2.55 -6.84 -20.73
N THR A 21 -1.63 -7.77 -20.95
CA THR A 21 -1.95 -9.07 -21.54
C THR A 21 -3.06 -9.74 -20.73
N PRO A 22 -4.14 -10.25 -21.36
CA PRO A 22 -5.22 -10.93 -20.64
C PRO A 22 -4.70 -12.09 -19.79
N LEU A 23 -5.28 -12.26 -18.61
CA LEU A 23 -4.92 -13.38 -17.73
C LEU A 23 -5.24 -14.73 -18.40
N PRO A 24 -4.33 -15.71 -18.34
CA PRO A 24 -4.67 -17.09 -18.64
C PRO A 24 -5.67 -17.62 -17.58
N PRO A 25 -6.40 -18.71 -17.88
CA PRO A 25 -7.23 -19.37 -16.88
C PRO A 25 -6.40 -19.77 -15.66
N LEU A 26 -6.69 -19.18 -14.50
CA LEU A 26 -6.01 -19.47 -13.24
C LEU A 26 -6.98 -20.12 -12.24
N ASN A 27 -6.51 -21.18 -11.59
CA ASN A 27 -7.22 -21.87 -10.52
C ASN A 27 -6.43 -21.75 -9.22
N ALA A 28 -7.03 -21.13 -8.21
CA ALA A 28 -6.40 -20.91 -6.91
C ALA A 28 -6.02 -22.21 -6.19
N ALA A 29 -6.63 -23.36 -6.51
CA ALA A 29 -6.30 -24.65 -5.92
C ALA A 29 -5.04 -25.29 -6.52
N GLU A 30 -4.62 -24.86 -7.72
CA GLU A 30 -3.61 -25.56 -8.53
C GLU A 30 -2.40 -24.69 -8.84
N HIS A 31 -2.55 -23.37 -8.82
CA HIS A 31 -1.51 -22.43 -9.26
C HIS A 31 -0.99 -21.61 -8.09
N ASP A 32 0.33 -21.46 -8.03
CA ASP A 32 0.98 -20.45 -7.21
C ASP A 32 0.86 -19.09 -7.91
N ILE A 33 0.76 -18.02 -7.14
CA ILE A 33 0.93 -16.66 -7.66
C ILE A 33 2.23 -16.08 -7.10
N ARG A 34 3.11 -15.64 -8.00
CA ARG A 34 4.35 -14.94 -7.64
C ARG A 34 4.33 -13.56 -8.25
N PHE A 35 4.56 -12.54 -7.43
CA PHE A 35 4.57 -11.16 -7.88
C PHE A 35 5.60 -10.33 -7.12
N GLN A 36 6.17 -9.34 -7.81
CA GLN A 36 6.96 -8.30 -7.19
C GLN A 36 6.01 -7.21 -6.69
N TRP A 37 5.99 -6.94 -5.39
CA TRP A 37 5.14 -5.87 -4.86
C TRP A 37 5.78 -4.50 -5.08
N ILE A 38 4.97 -3.45 -5.20
CA ILE A 38 5.41 -2.07 -5.48
C ILE A 38 4.85 -1.07 -4.48
N ASP A 39 3.63 -1.30 -3.98
CA ASP A 39 3.01 -0.46 -2.96
C ASP A 39 2.36 -1.32 -1.88
N ILE A 40 2.39 -0.80 -0.66
CA ILE A 40 1.87 -1.46 0.54
C ILE A 40 0.99 -0.48 1.31
N GLY A 41 -0.26 -0.89 1.53
CA GLY A 41 -1.24 -0.12 2.28
C GLY A 41 -1.91 -0.96 3.36
N MET A 42 -2.78 -0.32 4.14
CA MET A 42 -3.70 -1.01 5.03
C MET A 42 -5.07 -0.37 4.98
N TYR A 43 -6.11 -1.06 5.43
CA TYR A 43 -7.42 -0.47 5.69
C TYR A 43 -8.14 -1.27 6.76
N ASP A 44 -9.09 -0.64 7.44
CA ASP A 44 -9.94 -1.33 8.39
C ASP A 44 -11.14 -1.91 7.65
N GLY A 45 -11.38 -3.21 7.84
CA GLY A 45 -12.46 -3.94 7.17
C GLY A 45 -12.95 -5.12 7.98
N GLU A 46 -13.88 -5.88 7.41
CA GLU A 46 -14.42 -7.08 8.04
C GLU A 46 -13.37 -8.23 8.01
N PRO A 47 -13.13 -8.92 9.13
CA PRO A 47 -12.27 -10.09 9.17
C PRO A 47 -12.74 -11.19 8.19
N LEU A 48 -11.79 -11.96 7.67
CA LEU A 48 -12.13 -13.16 6.92
C LEU A 48 -12.96 -14.14 7.77
N ALA A 49 -14.12 -14.53 7.26
CA ALA A 49 -14.97 -15.52 7.92
C ALA A 49 -14.32 -16.91 7.95
N VAL A 50 -13.61 -17.27 6.87
CA VAL A 50 -13.01 -18.60 6.65
C VAL A 50 -11.63 -18.43 6.03
N ASN A 51 -10.65 -19.16 6.56
CA ASN A 51 -9.30 -19.22 6.00
C ASN A 51 -9.36 -19.93 4.63
N PRO A 52 -8.86 -19.30 3.54
CA PRO A 52 -8.86 -19.93 2.22
C PRO A 52 -8.11 -21.27 2.16
N TYR A 53 -7.04 -21.43 2.95
CA TYR A 53 -6.23 -22.65 2.98
C TYR A 53 -6.95 -23.84 3.63
N SER A 54 -7.52 -23.64 4.81
CA SER A 54 -8.20 -24.70 5.54
C SER A 54 -9.25 -24.13 6.47
N ARG A 55 -10.46 -24.70 6.41
CA ARG A 55 -11.55 -24.36 7.33
C ARG A 55 -11.21 -24.63 8.80
N THR A 56 -10.23 -25.49 9.07
CA THR A 56 -9.83 -25.87 10.44
C THR A 56 -8.70 -25.01 10.99
N GLN A 57 -7.93 -24.33 10.15
CA GLN A 57 -6.87 -23.45 10.63
C GLN A 57 -7.46 -22.09 11.06
N PRO A 58 -7.15 -21.63 12.28
CA PRO A 58 -7.65 -20.34 12.75
C PRO A 58 -7.01 -19.20 11.95
N ILE A 59 -7.79 -18.17 11.68
CA ILE A 59 -7.27 -16.87 11.24
C ILE A 59 -6.92 -16.11 12.52
N PRO A 60 -5.67 -15.69 12.72
CA PRO A 60 -5.32 -14.93 13.92
C PRO A 60 -6.03 -13.57 13.94
N GLY A 61 -6.23 -13.02 15.14
CA GLY A 61 -6.88 -11.73 15.34
C GLY A 61 -8.40 -11.77 15.51
N PRO A 62 -9.06 -10.59 15.44
CA PRO A 62 -10.49 -10.45 15.69
C PRO A 62 -11.33 -11.29 14.72
N ARG A 63 -12.36 -11.98 15.24
CA ARG A 63 -13.33 -12.76 14.45
C ARG A 63 -14.63 -12.01 14.15
N THR A 64 -14.84 -10.89 14.83
CA THR A 64 -16.02 -10.02 14.70
C THR A 64 -15.58 -8.56 14.84
N GLY A 65 -16.40 -7.64 14.31
CA GLY A 65 -16.07 -6.22 14.29
C GLY A 65 -15.06 -5.92 13.18
N SER A 66 -14.17 -4.95 13.41
CA SER A 66 -13.21 -4.50 12.41
C SER A 66 -11.81 -5.08 12.65
N SER A 67 -11.08 -5.36 11.58
CA SER A 67 -9.67 -5.77 11.56
C SER A 67 -8.89 -4.98 10.51
N SER A 68 -7.61 -4.72 10.77
CA SER A 68 -6.74 -4.03 9.82
C SER A 68 -6.15 -5.01 8.81
N ILE A 69 -6.61 -4.88 7.57
CA ILE A 69 -6.22 -5.69 6.42
C ILE A 69 -5.08 -4.97 5.70
N ILE A 70 -3.99 -5.69 5.43
CA ILE A 70 -2.84 -5.18 4.68
C ILE A 70 -3.06 -5.45 3.20
N ARG A 71 -2.69 -4.50 2.34
CA ARG A 71 -2.80 -4.59 0.89
C ARG A 71 -1.40 -4.56 0.29
N LEU A 72 -1.06 -5.56 -0.51
CA LEU A 72 0.09 -5.50 -1.40
C LEU A 72 -0.40 -5.37 -2.84
N THR A 73 0.07 -4.37 -3.57
CA THR A 73 -0.12 -4.27 -5.01
C THR A 73 1.20 -4.55 -5.71
N GLY A 74 1.12 -5.15 -6.90
CA GLY A 74 2.32 -5.51 -7.65
C GLY A 74 2.03 -6.18 -8.98
N VAL A 75 3.09 -6.77 -9.54
CA VAL A 75 3.09 -7.32 -10.89
C VAL A 75 3.75 -8.70 -10.91
N THR A 76 3.14 -9.66 -11.61
CA THR A 76 3.73 -10.98 -11.83
C THR A 76 4.90 -10.93 -12.82
N GLU A 77 5.64 -12.03 -12.94
CA GLU A 77 6.69 -12.15 -13.95
C GLU A 77 6.17 -11.98 -15.38
N ASP A 78 4.93 -12.38 -15.64
CA ASP A 78 4.27 -12.27 -16.94
C ASP A 78 3.60 -10.90 -17.18
N GLY A 79 3.76 -9.95 -16.24
CA GLY A 79 3.22 -8.59 -16.39
C GLY A 79 1.76 -8.43 -15.98
N HIS A 80 1.21 -9.36 -15.19
CA HIS A 80 -0.15 -9.26 -14.69
C HIS A 80 -0.24 -8.48 -13.38
N SER A 81 -1.14 -7.51 -13.31
CA SER A 81 -1.34 -6.72 -12.08
C SER A 81 -2.15 -7.48 -11.03
N ILE A 82 -1.77 -7.32 -9.78
CA ILE A 82 -2.42 -7.98 -8.64
C ILE A 82 -2.58 -7.04 -7.45
N MET A 83 -3.71 -7.17 -6.76
CA MET A 83 -3.91 -6.74 -5.39
C MET A 83 -4.14 -7.94 -4.47
N ALA A 84 -3.23 -8.14 -3.50
CA ALA A 84 -3.36 -9.16 -2.47
C ALA A 84 -3.80 -8.52 -1.14
N HIS A 85 -4.95 -8.97 -0.62
CA HIS A 85 -5.46 -8.63 0.70
C HIS A 85 -4.95 -9.65 1.71
N ILE A 86 -4.13 -9.18 2.64
CA ILE A 86 -3.46 -9.99 3.65
C ILE A 86 -4.18 -9.81 4.99
N HIS A 87 -4.68 -10.92 5.52
CA HIS A 87 -5.54 -10.96 6.68
C HIS A 87 -4.88 -11.64 7.87
N GLY A 88 -5.36 -11.28 9.06
CA GLY A 88 -5.03 -11.95 10.32
C GLY A 88 -3.74 -11.50 10.98
N PHE A 89 -3.00 -10.57 10.39
CA PHE A 89 -1.94 -9.89 11.12
C PHE A 89 -2.57 -8.94 12.15
N VAL A 90 -2.00 -8.85 13.35
CA VAL A 90 -2.52 -7.97 14.41
C VAL A 90 -1.40 -7.17 15.05
N PRO A 91 -1.65 -5.90 15.42
CA PRO A 91 -0.67 -5.07 16.09
C PRO A 91 -0.33 -5.65 17.46
N TYR A 92 0.94 -5.56 17.83
CA TYR A 92 1.39 -5.89 19.17
C TYR A 92 2.58 -5.03 19.58
N PHE A 93 2.83 -4.97 20.88
CA PHE A 93 4.04 -4.41 21.46
C PHE A 93 4.35 -5.12 22.78
N TYR A 94 5.47 -4.76 23.41
CA TYR A 94 5.87 -5.35 24.69
C TYR A 94 5.78 -4.34 25.83
N ALA A 95 5.53 -4.82 27.04
CA ALA A 95 5.59 -4.02 28.26
C ALA A 95 6.25 -4.79 29.41
N SER A 96 6.76 -4.07 30.41
CA SER A 96 7.34 -4.66 31.62
C SER A 96 6.34 -5.61 32.31
N CYS A 97 6.77 -6.80 32.71
CA CYS A 97 5.89 -7.77 33.37
C CYS A 97 5.67 -7.45 34.87
N PRO A 98 4.46 -7.59 35.43
CA PRO A 98 4.23 -7.62 36.87
C PRO A 98 5.04 -8.69 37.60
N ASP A 99 5.58 -8.31 38.76
CA ASP A 99 6.29 -9.26 39.62
C ASP A 99 5.31 -10.33 40.08
N GLY A 100 5.72 -11.60 39.97
CA GLY A 100 4.87 -12.73 40.34
C GLY A 100 3.72 -13.05 39.38
N LEU A 101 3.55 -12.33 38.26
CA LEU A 101 2.52 -12.65 37.25
C LEU A 101 2.70 -14.09 36.75
N LYS A 102 1.65 -14.90 36.69
CA LYS A 102 1.69 -16.25 36.09
C LYS A 102 0.85 -16.27 34.81
N THR A 103 1.07 -17.29 33.98
CA THR A 103 0.29 -17.49 32.75
C THR A 103 -1.23 -17.59 33.02
N SER A 104 -1.63 -18.10 34.20
CA SER A 104 -3.03 -18.12 34.65
C SER A 104 -3.66 -16.74 34.76
N ASP A 105 -2.85 -15.71 35.01
CA ASP A 105 -3.30 -14.35 35.30
C ASP A 105 -3.36 -13.49 34.02
N CYS A 106 -2.86 -14.01 32.88
CA CYS A 106 -2.81 -13.28 31.61
C CYS A 106 -4.19 -12.79 31.16
N ASN A 107 -5.26 -13.55 31.38
CA ASN A 107 -6.60 -13.09 31.02
C ASN A 107 -7.07 -11.93 31.92
N THR A 108 -6.75 -11.97 33.21
CA THR A 108 -7.02 -10.85 34.14
C THR A 108 -6.26 -9.60 33.73
N VAL A 109 -4.99 -9.73 33.33
CA VAL A 109 -4.21 -8.61 32.77
C VAL A 109 -4.87 -8.10 31.50
N ARG A 110 -5.18 -8.98 30.55
CA ARG A 110 -5.86 -8.63 29.29
C ARG A 110 -7.12 -7.82 29.53
N GLU A 111 -7.98 -8.23 30.45
CA GLU A 111 -9.22 -7.53 30.82
C GLU A 111 -8.95 -6.13 31.40
N ALA A 112 -7.96 -6.00 32.28
CA ALA A 112 -7.57 -4.71 32.84
C ALA A 112 -7.02 -3.76 31.76
N LEU A 113 -6.19 -4.27 30.83
CA LEU A 113 -5.67 -3.48 29.71
C LEU A 113 -6.79 -3.08 28.74
N ASP A 114 -7.73 -3.97 28.46
CA ASP A 114 -8.88 -3.72 27.58
C ASP A 114 -9.77 -2.61 28.15
N ALA A 115 -10.06 -2.66 29.46
CA ALA A 115 -10.85 -1.65 30.16
C ALA A 115 -10.18 -0.27 30.18
N ALA A 116 -8.85 -0.20 30.13
CA ALA A 116 -8.11 1.06 30.12
C ALA A 116 -8.19 1.82 28.78
N VAL A 117 -8.59 1.17 27.70
CA VAL A 117 -8.57 1.73 26.33
C VAL A 117 -9.98 1.93 25.76
N LYS A 118 -10.95 1.15 26.23
CA LYS A 118 -12.34 1.25 25.79
C LYS A 118 -13.05 2.49 26.33
N LYS A 119 -13.93 3.06 25.49
CA LYS A 119 -14.89 4.09 25.91
C LYS A 119 -16.18 3.47 26.44
N ASN A 120 -16.66 2.39 25.81
CA ASN A 120 -17.87 1.66 26.18
C ASN A 120 -17.60 0.16 26.36
N SER A 121 -18.22 -0.46 27.35
CA SER A 121 -18.05 -1.90 27.65
C SER A 121 -18.63 -2.83 26.57
N SER A 122 -19.54 -2.33 25.72
CA SER A 122 -20.16 -3.08 24.62
C SER A 122 -19.26 -3.24 23.39
N ASP A 123 -18.17 -2.47 23.30
CA ASP A 123 -17.29 -2.51 22.14
C ASP A 123 -16.53 -3.84 22.09
N ALA A 124 -16.22 -4.30 20.87
CA ALA A 124 -15.34 -5.46 20.68
C ALA A 124 -14.01 -5.24 21.44
N PRO A 125 -13.39 -6.29 22.01
CA PRO A 125 -12.12 -6.16 22.71
C PRO A 125 -11.07 -5.41 21.88
N ALA A 126 -10.46 -4.38 22.47
CA ALA A 126 -9.28 -3.72 21.95
C ALA A 126 -8.06 -4.62 22.18
N VAL A 127 -7.94 -5.24 23.36
CA VAL A 127 -6.85 -6.16 23.71
C VAL A 127 -7.28 -7.60 23.48
N GLN A 128 -6.65 -8.25 22.49
CA GLN A 128 -6.97 -9.60 22.04
C GLN A 128 -6.31 -10.67 22.92
N LEU A 129 -5.03 -10.48 23.24
CA LEU A 129 -4.22 -11.47 23.94
C LEU A 129 -3.09 -10.81 24.71
N VAL A 130 -2.73 -11.41 25.84
CA VAL A 130 -1.53 -11.08 26.61
C VAL A 130 -0.75 -12.37 26.85
N GLU A 131 0.53 -12.37 26.47
CA GLU A 131 1.43 -13.50 26.68
C GLU A 131 2.64 -13.08 27.51
N ILE A 132 3.16 -13.98 28.35
CA ILE A 132 4.41 -13.74 29.07
C ILE A 132 5.56 -14.20 28.17
N VAL A 133 6.58 -13.35 28.04
CA VAL A 133 7.76 -13.59 27.20
C VAL A 133 9.03 -13.42 28.05
N GLU A 134 9.91 -14.41 28.02
CA GLU A 134 11.10 -14.49 28.89
C GLU A 134 12.42 -14.65 28.11
N ASP A 135 12.36 -14.64 26.78
CA ASP A 135 13.49 -14.84 25.88
C ASP A 135 14.05 -13.53 25.29
N LYS A 136 13.61 -12.37 25.81
CA LYS A 136 13.97 -11.04 25.28
C LYS A 136 15.06 -10.38 26.12
N MET A 137 15.81 -9.49 25.49
CA MET A 137 16.85 -8.67 26.12
C MET A 137 16.66 -7.21 25.72
N SER A 138 17.02 -6.29 26.60
CA SER A 138 17.05 -4.87 26.28
C SER A 138 18.18 -4.59 25.28
N LEU A 139 17.88 -3.84 24.22
CA LEU A 139 18.91 -3.30 23.33
C LEU A 139 19.74 -2.20 24.00
N TYR A 140 19.16 -1.49 24.97
CA TYR A 140 19.82 -0.39 25.67
C TYR A 140 20.74 -0.89 26.80
N GLY A 141 22.02 -0.53 26.70
CA GLY A 141 23.07 -0.88 27.65
C GLY A 141 23.63 -2.29 27.45
N TYR A 142 24.90 -2.49 27.74
CA TYR A 142 25.50 -3.82 27.72
C TYR A 142 25.05 -4.61 28.96
N GLN A 143 24.31 -5.70 28.74
CA GLN A 143 23.89 -6.63 29.78
C GLN A 143 24.12 -8.05 29.28
N PHE A 144 25.17 -8.72 29.79
CA PHE A 144 25.54 -10.06 29.34
C PHE A 144 24.46 -11.08 29.75
N ASP A 145 23.81 -11.72 28.77
CA ASP A 145 22.77 -12.75 28.91
C ASP A 145 21.62 -12.45 29.88
N LYS A 146 21.39 -11.16 30.19
CA LYS A 146 20.31 -10.76 31.10
C LYS A 146 18.99 -10.68 30.35
N LYS A 147 18.29 -11.80 30.34
CA LYS A 147 16.91 -11.87 29.85
C LYS A 147 15.97 -11.08 30.76
N VAL A 148 15.00 -10.43 30.14
CA VAL A 148 13.95 -9.68 30.82
C VAL A 148 12.60 -10.36 30.61
N ARG A 149 11.80 -10.34 31.66
CA ARG A 149 10.44 -10.84 31.64
C ARG A 149 9.50 -9.72 31.22
N LEU A 150 8.82 -9.93 30.10
CA LEU A 150 7.91 -8.96 29.49
C LEU A 150 6.53 -9.59 29.32
N ILE A 151 5.53 -8.74 29.12
CA ILE A 151 4.26 -9.14 28.52
C ILE A 151 4.24 -8.67 27.06
N LYS A 152 3.79 -9.55 26.15
CA LYS A 152 3.47 -9.22 24.77
C LYS A 152 1.97 -9.01 24.67
N VAL A 153 1.57 -7.83 24.22
CA VAL A 153 0.16 -7.41 24.19
C VAL A 153 -0.28 -7.30 22.74
N TYR A 154 -1.27 -8.10 22.35
CA TYR A 154 -1.86 -8.07 21.01
C TYR A 154 -3.16 -7.27 21.03
N LEU A 155 -3.33 -6.42 20.02
CA LEU A 155 -4.44 -5.48 19.88
C LEU A 155 -5.26 -5.77 18.63
N SER A 156 -6.52 -5.33 18.58
CA SER A 156 -7.38 -5.53 17.41
C SER A 156 -7.06 -4.59 16.26
N LEU A 157 -6.70 -3.34 16.56
CA LEU A 157 -6.44 -2.28 15.56
C LEU A 157 -5.20 -1.44 15.94
N PRO A 158 -4.41 -0.95 14.97
CA PRO A 158 -3.19 -0.19 15.22
C PRO A 158 -3.41 1.11 16.01
N ASN A 159 -4.57 1.75 15.84
CA ASN A 159 -4.92 2.99 16.52
C ASN A 159 -5.10 2.82 18.05
N PHE A 160 -5.18 1.59 18.56
CA PHE A 160 -5.21 1.30 20.00
C PHE A 160 -3.82 1.25 20.63
N VAL A 161 -2.75 1.04 19.83
CA VAL A 161 -1.37 1.01 20.32
C VAL A 161 -0.99 2.29 21.07
N PRO A 162 -1.11 3.51 20.49
CA PRO A 162 -0.72 4.72 21.19
C PRO A 162 -1.58 4.99 22.44
N LYS A 163 -2.87 4.62 22.42
CA LYS A 163 -3.78 4.81 23.56
C LYS A 163 -3.37 3.91 24.74
N LEU A 164 -3.14 2.62 24.47
CA LEU A 164 -2.75 1.68 25.51
C LEU A 164 -1.35 1.99 26.05
N ARG A 165 -0.42 2.42 25.18
CA ARG A 165 0.89 2.91 25.60
C ARG A 165 0.76 4.04 26.62
N THR A 166 0.00 5.09 26.30
CA THR A 166 -0.21 6.22 27.21
C THR A 166 -0.84 5.79 28.53
N ALA A 167 -1.81 4.87 28.51
CA ALA A 167 -2.43 4.34 29.72
C ALA A 167 -1.41 3.59 30.59
N LEU A 168 -0.63 2.69 29.99
CA LEU A 168 0.41 1.92 30.66
C LEU A 168 1.48 2.81 31.30
N GLU A 169 1.95 3.82 30.58
CA GLU A 169 3.00 4.74 31.04
C GLU A 169 2.50 5.72 32.11
N SER A 170 1.23 6.14 32.04
CA SER A 170 0.58 6.97 33.07
C SER A 170 0.25 6.19 34.34
N GLY A 171 0.14 4.87 34.25
CA GLY A 171 -0.18 3.98 35.35
C GLY A 171 -1.60 3.41 35.26
N ILE A 172 -1.69 2.09 35.44
CA ILE A 172 -2.96 1.35 35.47
C ILE A 172 -3.04 0.44 36.69
N THR A 173 -4.27 0.19 37.14
CA THR A 173 -4.54 -0.78 38.19
C THR A 173 -4.85 -2.14 37.57
N ILE A 174 -4.02 -3.14 37.87
CA ILE A 174 -4.28 -4.52 37.50
C ILE A 174 -4.72 -5.29 38.75
N PRO A 175 -5.90 -5.96 38.73
CA PRO A 175 -6.35 -6.77 39.86
C PRO A 175 -5.28 -7.79 40.29
N GLY A 176 -4.94 -7.81 41.57
CA GLY A 176 -3.90 -8.68 42.14
C GLY A 176 -2.47 -8.14 42.05
N PHE A 177 -2.20 -7.10 41.24
CA PHE A 177 -0.85 -6.54 41.04
C PHE A 177 -0.74 -5.04 41.39
N GLY A 178 -1.85 -4.42 41.78
CA GLY A 178 -1.91 -3.03 42.22
C GLY A 178 -1.81 -2.01 41.08
N THR A 179 -1.61 -0.75 41.46
CA THR A 179 -1.47 0.37 40.52
C THR A 179 0.01 0.68 40.30
N ARG A 180 0.46 0.65 39.05
CA ARG A 180 1.83 1.02 38.68
C ARG A 180 1.92 1.46 37.23
N SER A 181 2.98 2.19 36.89
CA SER A 181 3.35 2.45 35.50
C SER A 181 4.12 1.27 34.91
N TYR A 182 3.98 1.08 33.61
CA TYR A 182 4.58 0.00 32.86
C TYR A 182 5.38 0.59 31.71
N GLN A 183 6.68 0.30 31.70
CA GLN A 183 7.52 0.70 30.58
C GLN A 183 7.14 -0.12 29.35
N THR A 184 6.92 0.57 28.22
CA THR A 184 6.64 -0.07 26.94
C THR A 184 7.89 -0.19 26.07
N TYR A 185 7.90 -1.19 25.20
CA TYR A 185 8.98 -1.45 24.24
C TYR A 185 8.36 -1.75 22.89
N GLU A 186 9.01 -1.24 21.84
CA GLU A 186 8.57 -1.42 20.45
C GLU A 186 7.13 -0.93 20.15
N SER A 187 6.54 -0.14 21.06
CA SER A 187 5.19 0.43 20.96
C SER A 187 5.08 1.58 19.96
N ASN A 188 6.21 2.02 19.41
CA ASN A 188 6.32 3.08 18.41
C ASN A 188 6.62 2.54 16.99
N VAL A 189 6.70 1.23 16.80
CA VAL A 189 6.93 0.65 15.47
C VAL A 189 5.62 0.68 14.66
N PRO A 190 5.59 1.34 13.48
CA PRO A 190 4.40 1.39 12.65
C PRO A 190 3.90 0.00 12.25
N TYR A 191 2.58 -0.18 12.16
CA TYR A 191 1.96 -1.48 11.91
C TYR A 191 2.44 -2.17 10.62
N ILE A 192 2.51 -1.43 9.51
CA ILE A 192 3.00 -1.96 8.23
C ILE A 192 4.48 -2.36 8.35
N LEU A 193 5.31 -1.54 8.99
CA LEU A 193 6.72 -1.84 9.19
C LEU A 193 6.90 -3.08 10.07
N ARG A 194 6.08 -3.22 11.12
CA ARG A 194 6.04 -4.41 11.98
C ARG A 194 5.73 -5.67 11.16
N PHE A 195 4.70 -5.61 10.32
CA PHE A 195 4.36 -6.71 9.41
C PHE A 195 5.54 -7.08 8.49
N MET A 196 6.17 -6.08 7.89
CA MET A 196 7.31 -6.29 7.00
C MET A 196 8.49 -6.96 7.71
N ILE A 197 8.81 -6.51 8.94
CA ILE A 197 9.87 -7.11 9.76
C ILE A 197 9.53 -8.56 10.11
N ASP A 198 8.33 -8.81 10.62
CA ASP A 198 7.92 -10.12 11.12
C ASP A 198 7.74 -11.16 10.01
N GLN A 199 7.43 -10.73 8.79
CA GLN A 199 7.27 -11.60 7.61
C GLN A 199 8.46 -11.55 6.66
N GLU A 200 9.55 -10.89 7.06
CA GLU A 200 10.77 -10.71 6.26
C GLU A 200 10.49 -10.15 4.86
N ILE A 201 9.50 -9.27 4.74
CA ILE A 201 9.15 -8.57 3.49
C ILE A 201 10.06 -7.37 3.35
N GLN A 202 10.89 -7.39 2.32
CA GLN A 202 11.79 -6.31 1.98
C GLN A 202 11.17 -5.43 0.89
N GLY A 203 11.64 -4.19 0.78
CA GLY A 203 11.20 -3.27 -0.27
C GLY A 203 11.25 -3.91 -1.66
N CYS A 204 10.10 -3.93 -2.35
CA CYS A 204 9.95 -4.43 -3.71
C CYS A 204 10.48 -5.85 -3.96
N ASN A 205 10.46 -6.73 -2.95
CA ASN A 205 10.87 -8.12 -3.13
C ASN A 205 9.74 -8.95 -3.77
N TRP A 206 10.07 -10.20 -4.12
CA TRP A 206 9.09 -11.15 -4.63
C TRP A 206 8.33 -11.79 -3.48
N VAL A 207 7.01 -11.86 -3.62
CA VAL A 207 6.10 -12.53 -2.72
C VAL A 207 5.40 -13.65 -3.48
N GLU A 208 5.20 -14.78 -2.80
CA GLU A 208 4.51 -15.95 -3.32
C GLU A 208 3.29 -16.29 -2.47
N LEU A 209 2.19 -16.57 -3.18
CA LEU A 209 0.93 -17.09 -2.66
C LEU A 209 0.82 -18.54 -3.15
N PRO A 210 1.14 -19.54 -2.32
CA PRO A 210 1.12 -20.94 -2.74
C PRO A 210 -0.29 -21.41 -3.12
N ALA A 211 -0.37 -22.38 -4.02
CA ALA A 211 -1.62 -23.01 -4.42
C ALA A 211 -2.43 -23.49 -3.21
N ALA A 212 -3.75 -23.38 -3.34
CA ALA A 212 -4.78 -23.66 -2.35
C ALA A 212 -4.74 -22.76 -1.09
N THR A 213 -3.84 -21.79 -0.96
CA THR A 213 -3.73 -20.95 0.26
C THR A 213 -4.46 -19.62 0.20
N TYR A 214 -4.85 -19.20 -0.99
CA TYR A 214 -5.53 -17.94 -1.28
C TYR A 214 -6.85 -18.21 -2.00
N ARG A 215 -7.68 -17.17 -2.14
CA ARG A 215 -8.86 -17.21 -3.00
C ARG A 215 -8.98 -15.94 -3.80
N PHE A 216 -9.57 -16.04 -4.98
CA PHE A 216 -10.01 -14.87 -5.72
C PHE A 216 -11.20 -14.21 -5.03
N ARG A 217 -11.20 -12.88 -4.97
CA ARG A 217 -12.36 -12.11 -4.52
C ARG A 217 -13.47 -12.17 -5.55
N THR A 218 -14.70 -12.23 -5.05
CA THR A 218 -15.90 -12.15 -5.88
C THR A 218 -16.07 -10.73 -6.42
N PRO A 219 -16.64 -10.54 -7.62
CA PRO A 219 -16.74 -9.23 -8.26
C PRO A 219 -17.42 -8.15 -7.40
N ASP A 220 -18.38 -8.51 -6.55
CA ASP A 220 -19.08 -7.61 -5.62
C ASP A 220 -18.19 -7.07 -4.48
N LYS A 221 -17.05 -7.71 -4.22
CA LYS A 221 -16.10 -7.35 -3.15
C LYS A 221 -14.76 -6.83 -3.68
N GLN A 222 -14.58 -6.82 -4.99
CA GLN A 222 -13.40 -6.24 -5.60
C GLN A 222 -13.39 -4.73 -5.36
N MET A 223 -12.21 -4.20 -5.05
CA MET A 223 -11.99 -2.77 -4.83
C MET A 223 -10.84 -2.21 -5.67
N SER A 224 -10.26 -3.04 -6.53
CA SER A 224 -9.20 -2.67 -7.46
C SER A 224 -9.63 -2.91 -8.91
N LEU A 225 -8.89 -2.30 -9.83
CA LEU A 225 -8.97 -2.59 -11.27
C LEU A 225 -7.86 -3.57 -11.71
N CYS A 226 -7.09 -4.12 -10.76
CA CYS A 226 -6.04 -5.09 -11.05
C CYS A 226 -6.65 -6.34 -11.70
N GLN A 227 -5.86 -7.01 -12.53
CA GLN A 227 -6.35 -8.23 -13.20
C GLN A 227 -6.66 -9.34 -12.19
N MET A 228 -5.88 -9.43 -11.10
CA MET A 228 -6.11 -10.36 -9.99
C MET A 228 -6.38 -9.60 -8.70
N GLU A 229 -7.42 -10.00 -7.97
CA GLU A 229 -7.66 -9.53 -6.60
C GLU A 229 -7.93 -10.74 -5.69
N VAL A 230 -7.09 -10.92 -4.67
CA VAL A 230 -7.06 -12.15 -3.86
C VAL A 230 -7.08 -11.86 -2.37
N ASP A 231 -7.68 -12.77 -1.58
CA ASP A 231 -7.55 -12.80 -0.12
C ASP A 231 -6.61 -13.94 0.29
N ILE A 232 -5.68 -13.66 1.20
CA ILE A 232 -4.79 -14.64 1.83
C ILE A 232 -4.61 -14.34 3.33
N VAL A 233 -4.37 -15.38 4.15
CA VAL A 233 -3.95 -15.22 5.55
C VAL A 233 -2.44 -15.06 5.60
N TYR A 234 -1.93 -14.09 6.37
CA TYR A 234 -0.51 -13.73 6.35
C TYR A 234 0.45 -14.91 6.57
N LEU A 235 0.09 -15.86 7.42
CA LEU A 235 0.87 -17.06 7.73
C LEU A 235 1.11 -17.99 6.52
N ASN A 236 0.30 -17.89 5.47
CA ASN A 236 0.41 -18.74 4.29
C ASN A 236 1.22 -18.10 3.16
N MET A 237 1.62 -16.84 3.32
CA MET A 237 2.39 -16.11 2.33
C MET A 237 3.88 -16.40 2.49
N VAL A 238 4.62 -16.43 1.38
CA VAL A 238 6.06 -16.65 1.36
C VAL A 238 6.75 -15.40 0.85
N SER A 239 7.67 -14.84 1.64
CA SER A 239 8.56 -13.75 1.24
C SER A 239 9.87 -14.32 0.70
N HIS A 240 10.29 -13.87 -0.48
CA HIS A 240 11.57 -14.28 -1.07
C HIS A 240 12.59 -13.15 -0.97
N ALA A 241 13.73 -13.42 -0.33
CA ALA A 241 14.84 -12.47 -0.29
C ALA A 241 15.34 -12.20 -1.73
N PRO A 242 15.74 -10.95 -2.07
CA PRO A 242 16.10 -10.55 -3.44
C PRO A 242 17.51 -11.02 -3.84
N VAL A 243 17.73 -12.34 -3.79
CA VAL A 243 19.00 -13.01 -4.10
C VAL A 243 18.78 -14.11 -5.14
N GLY A 244 19.80 -14.36 -5.97
CA GLY A 244 19.72 -15.38 -7.01
C GLY A 244 18.57 -15.13 -7.99
N VAL A 245 17.69 -16.12 -8.17
CA VAL A 245 16.55 -16.04 -9.10
C VAL A 245 15.51 -14.98 -8.71
N TRP A 246 15.50 -14.57 -7.44
CA TRP A 246 14.58 -13.56 -6.90
C TRP A 246 15.16 -12.14 -6.96
N GLY A 247 16.35 -11.95 -7.52
CA GLY A 247 16.92 -10.64 -7.81
C GLY A 247 16.40 -10.01 -9.12
N LYS A 248 15.53 -10.72 -9.85
CA LYS A 248 14.92 -10.23 -11.10
C LYS A 248 13.87 -9.15 -10.82
N LEU A 249 13.58 -8.33 -11.83
CA LEU A 249 12.52 -7.32 -11.78
C LEU A 249 11.33 -7.79 -12.62
N ALA A 250 10.12 -7.51 -12.14
CA ALA A 250 8.90 -7.66 -12.93
C ALA A 250 8.87 -6.63 -14.08
N PRO A 251 8.14 -6.90 -15.17
CA PRO A 251 7.97 -5.96 -16.28
C PRO A 251 7.02 -4.82 -15.88
N LEU A 252 7.52 -3.90 -15.04
CA LEU A 252 6.77 -2.74 -14.56
C LEU A 252 6.46 -1.76 -15.69
N ARG A 253 5.23 -1.24 -15.74
CA ARG A 253 4.81 -0.19 -16.65
C ARG A 253 5.03 1.19 -16.03
N ILE A 254 5.83 1.99 -16.69
CA ILE A 254 6.20 3.34 -16.30
C ILE A 254 5.52 4.30 -17.26
N LEU A 255 4.57 5.10 -16.76
CA LEU A 255 3.92 6.17 -17.52
C LEU A 255 4.59 7.50 -17.18
N SER A 256 5.28 8.08 -18.16
CA SER A 256 5.71 9.47 -18.13
C SER A 256 4.68 10.34 -18.85
N PHE A 257 4.27 11.45 -18.24
CA PHE A 257 3.35 12.39 -18.87
C PHE A 257 3.76 13.85 -18.62
N ASP A 258 3.23 14.73 -19.46
CA ASP A 258 3.44 16.18 -19.46
C ASP A 258 2.18 16.87 -20.01
N ILE A 259 1.79 18.01 -19.44
CA ILE A 259 0.59 18.75 -19.86
C ILE A 259 0.96 20.14 -20.39
N GLU A 260 0.16 20.62 -21.33
CA GLU A 260 0.26 21.98 -21.84
C GLU A 260 -1.05 22.73 -21.63
N CYS A 261 -0.93 23.99 -21.22
CA CYS A 261 -2.06 24.84 -20.86
C CYS A 261 -2.05 26.13 -21.69
N MET A 262 -3.22 26.61 -22.08
CA MET A 262 -3.34 27.87 -22.81
C MET A 262 -3.56 29.04 -21.83
N GLY A 263 -2.46 29.60 -21.34
CA GLY A 263 -2.47 30.73 -20.41
C GLY A 263 -2.76 32.09 -21.05
N ARG A 264 -3.23 33.04 -20.24
CA ARG A 264 -3.36 34.46 -20.61
C ARG A 264 -1.99 35.13 -20.71
N THR A 265 -1.83 36.06 -21.66
CA THR A 265 -0.56 36.73 -21.94
C THR A 265 0.07 37.36 -20.69
N GLY A 266 1.33 37.01 -20.42
CA GLY A 266 2.12 37.56 -19.31
C GLY A 266 1.72 37.06 -17.92
N GLN A 267 0.83 36.07 -17.83
CA GLN A 267 0.38 35.48 -16.58
C GLN A 267 0.78 34.00 -16.51
N PHE A 268 1.09 33.54 -15.30
CA PHE A 268 1.22 32.11 -15.04
C PHE A 268 -0.17 31.44 -15.16
N PRO A 269 -0.27 30.23 -15.72
CA PRO A 269 -1.55 29.53 -15.87
C PRO A 269 -2.31 29.34 -14.55
N ASP A 270 -3.61 29.59 -14.60
CA ASP A 270 -4.59 29.49 -13.50
C ASP A 270 -5.61 28.40 -13.81
N ALA A 271 -5.80 27.47 -12.87
CA ALA A 271 -6.65 26.27 -13.00
C ALA A 271 -8.09 26.53 -13.42
N ASP A 272 -8.63 27.66 -12.98
CA ASP A 272 -10.04 27.99 -13.16
C ASP A 272 -10.30 28.74 -14.48
N LYS A 273 -9.23 29.21 -15.14
CA LYS A 273 -9.32 30.13 -16.28
C LYS A 273 -8.64 29.61 -17.53
N ASP A 274 -7.51 28.93 -17.36
CA ASP A 274 -6.59 28.58 -18.43
C ASP A 274 -6.70 27.07 -18.69
N PRO A 275 -7.30 26.66 -19.83
CA PRO A 275 -7.62 25.26 -20.08
C PRO A 275 -6.37 24.43 -20.38
N VAL A 276 -6.42 23.16 -20.02
CA VAL A 276 -5.45 22.16 -20.50
C VAL A 276 -5.77 21.87 -21.96
N ILE A 277 -4.76 22.00 -22.83
CA ILE A 277 -4.91 21.85 -24.28
C ILE A 277 -4.20 20.63 -24.84
N GLN A 278 -3.17 20.11 -24.17
CA GLN A 278 -2.51 18.88 -24.58
C GLN A 278 -2.05 18.07 -23.38
N ILE A 279 -2.07 16.74 -23.53
CA ILE A 279 -1.48 15.80 -22.56
C ILE A 279 -0.68 14.77 -23.36
N ALA A 280 0.64 14.82 -23.25
CA ALA A 280 1.55 13.89 -23.90
C ALA A 280 1.90 12.74 -22.95
N ASN A 281 1.96 11.51 -23.49
CA ASN A 281 2.26 10.32 -22.69
C ASN A 281 3.27 9.41 -23.41
N VAL A 282 4.20 8.87 -22.62
CA VAL A 282 5.07 7.76 -23.01
C VAL A 282 4.93 6.67 -21.96
N VAL A 283 4.53 5.48 -22.39
CA VAL A 283 4.46 4.28 -21.53
C VAL A 283 5.60 3.36 -21.92
N TRP A 284 6.47 3.07 -20.96
CA TRP A 284 7.56 2.13 -21.11
C TRP A 284 7.33 0.91 -20.23
N GLU A 285 7.71 -0.28 -20.69
CA GLU A 285 7.69 -1.49 -19.85
C GLU A 285 9.13 -1.87 -19.52
N GLN A 286 9.40 -2.16 -18.25
CA GLN A 286 10.73 -2.49 -17.76
C GLN A 286 11.29 -3.70 -18.52
N GLY A 287 12.46 -3.51 -19.16
CA GLY A 287 13.10 -4.54 -19.99
C GLY A 287 12.66 -4.58 -21.45
N ALA A 288 11.67 -3.78 -21.87
CA ALA A 288 11.26 -3.68 -23.27
C ALA A 288 12.25 -2.85 -24.11
N GLU A 289 12.39 -3.20 -25.39
CA GLU A 289 13.21 -2.44 -26.37
C GLU A 289 12.49 -1.17 -26.90
N HIS A 290 11.17 -1.17 -26.84
CA HIS A 290 10.30 -0.15 -27.42
C HIS A 290 9.18 0.21 -26.45
N PRO A 291 8.64 1.44 -26.50
CA PRO A 291 7.55 1.83 -25.62
C PRO A 291 6.26 1.10 -25.99
N VAL A 292 5.45 0.84 -24.97
CA VAL A 292 4.09 0.29 -25.09
C VAL A 292 3.17 1.30 -25.78
N ALA A 293 3.32 2.58 -25.45
CA ALA A 293 2.56 3.67 -26.04
C ALA A 293 3.37 4.94 -26.14
N ARG A 294 3.15 5.67 -27.24
CA ARG A 294 3.47 7.10 -27.40
C ARG A 294 2.22 7.76 -27.93
N ASN A 295 1.62 8.66 -27.16
CA ASN A 295 0.39 9.32 -27.59
C ASN A 295 0.33 10.76 -27.08
N VAL A 296 -0.56 11.53 -27.70
CA VAL A 296 -0.89 12.88 -27.28
C VAL A 296 -2.40 13.07 -27.39
N PHE A 297 -3.01 13.53 -26.31
CA PHE A 297 -4.39 13.98 -26.25
C PHE A 297 -4.37 15.48 -26.54
N VAL A 298 -5.20 15.96 -27.48
CA VAL A 298 -5.18 17.35 -27.94
C VAL A 298 -6.59 17.92 -27.96
N LEU A 299 -6.75 19.11 -27.40
CA LEU A 299 -7.93 19.94 -27.57
C LEU A 299 -7.90 20.63 -28.94
N GLY A 300 -8.93 20.40 -29.75
CA GLY A 300 -8.98 20.83 -31.15
C GLY A 300 -8.35 19.81 -32.09
N THR A 301 -7.64 20.29 -33.11
CA THR A 301 -7.05 19.45 -34.17
C THR A 301 -5.52 19.51 -34.16
N CYS A 302 -4.87 18.44 -34.61
CA CYS A 302 -3.43 18.33 -34.67
C CYS A 302 -3.00 17.49 -35.89
N LYS A 303 -1.94 17.92 -36.57
CA LYS A 303 -1.41 17.13 -37.70
C LYS A 303 -0.86 15.79 -37.19
N PRO A 304 -0.94 14.70 -37.98
CA PRO A 304 -0.35 13.43 -37.59
C PRO A 304 1.14 13.54 -37.26
N ILE A 305 1.55 12.90 -36.16
CA ILE A 305 2.95 12.84 -35.71
C ILE A 305 3.48 11.42 -35.95
N VAL A 306 4.60 11.30 -36.65
CA VAL A 306 5.19 9.99 -36.97
C VAL A 306 5.62 9.29 -35.67
N GLY A 307 5.07 8.11 -35.41
CA GLY A 307 5.42 7.28 -34.25
C GLY A 307 4.72 7.67 -32.95
N ALA A 308 3.70 8.53 -33.00
CA ALA A 308 2.82 8.83 -31.88
C ALA A 308 1.34 8.77 -32.30
N HIS A 309 0.48 8.28 -31.42
CA HIS A 309 -0.96 8.29 -31.61
C HIS A 309 -1.52 9.65 -31.18
N VAL A 310 -2.05 10.42 -32.14
CA VAL A 310 -2.69 11.71 -31.89
C VAL A 310 -4.19 11.50 -31.72
N MET A 311 -4.75 11.95 -30.60
CA MET A 311 -6.19 11.89 -30.31
C MET A 311 -6.73 13.30 -30.13
N GLU A 312 -7.71 13.65 -30.95
CA GLU A 312 -8.30 14.98 -31.04
C GLU A 312 -9.66 15.01 -30.32
N PHE A 313 -9.91 16.06 -29.54
CA PHE A 313 -11.13 16.23 -28.75
C PHE A 313 -11.69 17.64 -28.94
N GLU A 314 -13.02 17.77 -29.00
CA GLU A 314 -13.67 19.09 -29.12
C GLU A 314 -13.76 19.84 -27.79
N SER A 315 -13.82 19.11 -26.67
CA SER A 315 -13.95 19.68 -25.32
C SER A 315 -12.83 19.21 -24.39
N GLU A 316 -12.44 20.07 -23.43
CA GLU A 316 -11.46 19.72 -22.39
C GLU A 316 -11.96 18.55 -21.53
N GLY A 317 -13.27 18.52 -21.24
CA GLY A 317 -13.89 17.46 -20.44
C GLY A 317 -13.72 16.07 -21.07
N ASP A 318 -14.04 15.94 -22.37
CA ASP A 318 -13.89 14.67 -23.09
C ASP A 318 -12.43 14.23 -23.18
N MET A 319 -11.51 15.19 -23.38
CA MET A 319 -10.07 14.94 -23.40
C MET A 319 -9.58 14.37 -22.06
N LEU A 320 -10.00 14.98 -20.95
CA LEU A 320 -9.66 14.57 -19.60
C LEU A 320 -10.24 13.19 -19.27
N GLU A 321 -11.49 12.93 -19.62
CA GLU A 321 -12.14 11.62 -19.42
C GLU A 321 -11.47 10.52 -20.25
N ALA A 322 -11.11 10.81 -21.50
CA ALA A 322 -10.38 9.88 -22.35
C ALA A 322 -8.97 9.59 -21.82
N TRP A 323 -8.27 10.61 -21.29
CA TRP A 323 -6.97 10.41 -20.64
C TRP A 323 -7.11 9.54 -19.38
N ALA A 324 -8.16 9.76 -18.59
CA ALA A 324 -8.49 8.91 -17.45
C ALA A 324 -8.70 7.44 -17.83
N ALA A 325 -9.47 7.21 -18.88
CA ALA A 325 -9.73 5.88 -19.42
C ALA A 325 -8.44 5.23 -19.94
N PHE A 326 -7.57 6.01 -20.58
CA PHE A 326 -6.24 5.57 -21.00
C PHE A 326 -5.37 5.13 -19.82
N VAL A 327 -5.27 5.93 -18.75
CA VAL A 327 -4.50 5.57 -17.55
C VAL A 327 -5.03 4.28 -16.93
N ARG A 328 -6.37 4.12 -16.83
CA ARG A 328 -6.99 2.89 -16.32
C ARG A 328 -6.73 1.66 -17.20
N GLN A 329 -6.71 1.84 -18.52
CA GLN A 329 -6.45 0.74 -19.45
C GLN A 329 -4.96 0.35 -19.45
N VAL A 330 -4.06 1.33 -19.42
CA VAL A 330 -2.61 1.09 -19.36
C VAL A 330 -2.21 0.42 -18.05
N ASP A 331 -2.90 0.76 -16.95
CA ASP A 331 -2.62 0.22 -15.61
C ASP A 331 -1.13 0.38 -15.23
N PRO A 332 -0.59 1.62 -15.19
CA PRO A 332 0.81 1.87 -14.92
C PRO A 332 1.16 1.61 -13.45
N ASP A 333 2.34 1.03 -13.23
CA ASP A 333 2.90 0.75 -11.90
C ASP A 333 3.60 1.98 -11.32
N ILE A 334 4.21 2.79 -12.19
CA ILE A 334 4.94 4.00 -11.82
C ILE A 334 4.45 5.15 -12.68
N LEU A 335 4.02 6.24 -12.02
CA LEU A 335 3.75 7.52 -12.64
C LEU A 335 4.97 8.42 -12.46
N THR A 336 5.46 9.01 -13.55
CA THR A 336 6.64 9.88 -13.55
C THR A 336 6.50 11.05 -14.53
N GLY A 337 7.43 11.98 -14.47
CA GLY A 337 7.46 13.21 -15.26
C GLY A 337 8.34 14.25 -14.56
N TYR A 338 8.36 15.47 -15.09
CA TYR A 338 9.12 16.57 -14.50
C TYR A 338 8.16 17.56 -13.85
N ASN A 339 8.33 17.80 -12.54
CA ASN A 339 7.48 18.71 -11.76
C ASN A 339 5.99 18.31 -11.64
N ILE A 340 5.67 17.03 -11.87
CA ILE A 340 4.28 16.55 -11.87
C ILE A 340 3.55 16.81 -10.55
N ASP A 341 4.19 16.63 -9.40
CA ASP A 341 3.51 16.80 -8.12
C ASP A 341 3.19 18.27 -7.80
N ASN A 342 4.00 19.22 -8.29
CA ASN A 342 3.83 20.65 -8.00
C ASN A 342 3.08 21.42 -9.10
N PHE A 343 2.85 20.83 -10.27
CA PHE A 343 2.19 21.51 -11.38
C PHE A 343 1.14 20.64 -12.05
N ASP A 344 1.50 19.46 -12.57
CA ASP A 344 0.61 18.67 -13.41
C ASP A 344 -0.47 17.89 -12.65
N ARG A 345 -0.20 17.53 -11.38
CA ARG A 345 -0.99 16.58 -10.58
C ARG A 345 -1.91 17.23 -9.55
N LEU A 346 -1.64 18.47 -9.13
CA LEU A 346 -1.98 18.91 -7.77
C LEU A 346 -3.47 18.76 -7.41
N SER A 347 -3.72 17.96 -6.37
CA SER A 347 -5.01 17.79 -5.71
C SER A 347 -5.00 18.56 -4.38
N SER A 348 -5.90 19.54 -4.26
CA SER A 348 -6.39 20.20 -3.03
C SER A 348 -5.35 20.76 -2.03
N ASN A 349 -4.97 22.03 -2.22
CA ASN A 349 -4.97 23.11 -1.19
C ASN A 349 -4.20 24.39 -1.58
N VAL A 350 -3.73 24.51 -2.82
CA VAL A 350 -3.14 25.76 -3.34
C VAL A 350 -3.57 25.94 -4.80
N ASP A 351 -3.87 27.17 -5.19
CA ASP A 351 -4.29 27.62 -6.52
C ASP A 351 -3.31 27.18 -7.63
N THR A 352 -3.45 25.97 -8.20
CA THR A 352 -2.86 25.59 -9.51
C THR A 352 -3.53 24.33 -10.09
N ILE A 353 -3.48 24.21 -11.43
CA ILE A 353 -4.23 23.31 -12.34
C ILE A 353 -4.34 21.85 -11.84
N SER A 354 -5.57 21.34 -11.70
CA SER A 354 -5.81 19.95 -11.28
C SER A 354 -6.46 19.12 -12.38
N VAL A 355 -5.63 18.46 -13.18
CA VAL A 355 -6.06 17.40 -14.11
C VAL A 355 -6.61 16.21 -13.31
N VAL A 356 -5.97 15.87 -12.18
CA VAL A 356 -6.34 14.73 -11.35
C VAL A 356 -7.66 14.93 -10.60
N HIS A 357 -7.98 16.12 -10.06
CA HIS A 357 -9.26 16.35 -9.40
C HIS A 357 -10.44 16.38 -10.38
N LYS A 358 -10.27 16.98 -11.57
CA LYS A 358 -11.31 16.96 -12.62
C LYS A 358 -11.57 15.53 -13.14
N VAL A 359 -10.52 14.72 -13.24
CA VAL A 359 -10.58 13.33 -13.74
C VAL A 359 -11.06 12.30 -12.71
N PHE A 360 -10.61 12.43 -11.45
CA PHE A 360 -10.89 11.45 -10.40
C PHE A 360 -11.97 11.91 -9.40
N GLY A 361 -12.34 13.20 -9.36
CA GLY A 361 -13.43 13.74 -8.54
C GLY A 361 -14.82 13.67 -9.18
N ALA A 362 -14.93 13.55 -10.51
CA ALA A 362 -16.18 13.35 -11.23
C ALA A 362 -16.71 11.89 -11.15
N LEU A 363 -15.88 10.97 -10.69
CA LEU A 363 -16.27 9.61 -10.37
C LEU A 363 -16.76 9.62 -8.92
N SER A 364 -18.03 9.26 -8.72
CA SER A 364 -18.65 8.99 -7.43
C SER A 364 -18.04 7.76 -6.75
N VAL A 365 -16.74 7.81 -6.52
CA VAL A 365 -16.07 7.02 -5.50
C VAL A 365 -16.30 7.79 -4.22
N THR A 366 -16.96 7.17 -3.24
CA THR A 366 -17.22 7.73 -1.93
C THR A 366 -15.97 8.48 -1.38
N PRO A 367 -16.14 9.57 -0.61
CA PRO A 367 -15.04 10.43 -0.14
C PRO A 367 -13.92 9.74 0.67
N ALA A 368 -13.99 8.43 0.86
CA ALA A 368 -13.01 7.59 1.54
C ALA A 368 -11.77 7.26 0.70
N PHE A 369 -11.76 7.51 -0.63
CA PHE A 369 -10.64 7.11 -1.51
C PHE A 369 -9.67 8.23 -1.90
N LEU A 370 -10.08 9.51 -1.82
CA LEU A 370 -9.18 10.63 -2.10
C LEU A 370 -8.05 10.82 -1.06
N PRO A 371 -8.19 10.43 0.23
CA PRO A 371 -7.08 10.48 1.17
C PRO A 371 -6.01 9.39 0.96
N PHE A 372 -6.26 8.38 0.13
CA PHE A 372 -5.42 7.18 0.05
C PHE A 372 -4.13 7.35 -0.75
N LEU A 373 -4.00 8.45 -1.49
CA LEU A 373 -2.73 8.91 -2.08
C LEU A 373 -2.06 10.05 -1.28
N LEU A 374 -2.67 10.53 -0.19
CA LEU A 374 -2.38 11.84 0.41
C LEU A 374 -2.07 11.85 1.92
N ARG A 375 -1.81 10.70 2.55
CA ARG A 375 -1.33 10.69 3.95
C ARG A 375 -0.17 9.73 4.17
N GLY A 376 1.03 10.18 3.80
CA GLY A 376 2.17 10.00 4.69
C GLY A 376 1.85 10.77 5.97
N GLY A 377 1.59 10.05 7.06
CA GLY A 377 1.23 10.66 8.33
C GLY A 377 2.39 11.47 8.89
N THR A 378 2.16 12.76 9.12
CA THR A 378 2.77 13.49 10.23
C THR A 378 1.69 14.33 10.88
N ALA A 379 1.26 13.92 12.08
CA ALA A 379 0.83 14.89 13.07
C ALA A 379 2.09 15.35 13.80
N ASP A 380 2.21 16.68 13.90
CA ASP A 380 3.10 17.46 14.75
C ASP A 380 4.57 17.62 14.31
N ASP A 381 4.78 18.73 13.60
CA ASP A 381 5.99 19.55 13.63
C ASP A 381 6.36 19.90 15.08
N ALA A 382 7.45 19.32 15.58
CA ALA A 382 8.43 19.98 16.44
C ALA A 382 9.58 19.01 16.74
N SER A 383 10.82 19.51 16.61
CA SER A 383 12.09 18.88 17.00
C SER A 383 12.78 17.97 15.96
N LEU A 384 13.36 18.59 14.94
CA LEU A 384 14.59 18.09 14.29
C LEU A 384 15.33 19.26 13.61
N SER A 385 15.77 20.21 14.45
CA SER A 385 16.69 21.28 14.06
C SER A 385 17.91 21.30 14.99
N MET A 386 18.65 20.21 15.09
CA MET A 386 20.01 20.21 15.65
C MET A 386 20.73 18.98 15.13
N PHE A 387 21.40 19.09 13.98
CA PHE A 387 22.63 18.37 13.60
C PHE A 387 23.03 18.79 12.17
N SER A 388 23.42 20.05 12.02
CA SER A 388 24.30 20.48 10.91
C SER A 388 25.01 21.77 11.30
N ASN A 389 26.16 21.67 11.93
CA ASN A 389 27.20 22.70 11.86
C ASN A 389 28.53 21.97 11.64
N GLY A 390 29.06 22.09 10.42
CA GLY A 390 30.45 21.77 10.07
C GLY A 390 31.41 22.61 10.92
N MET A 391 32.64 22.17 11.19
CA MET A 391 33.72 22.02 10.19
C MET A 391 33.75 23.18 9.19
N THR A 392 34.20 24.32 9.69
CA THR A 392 35.34 25.09 9.16
C THR A 392 36.04 25.77 10.33
#